data_AF-A0A5B6X2K3-F1
#
_entry.id   AF-A0A5B6X2K3-F1
#
_cell.length_a   1.000
_cell.length_b   1.000
_cell.length_c   1.000
_cell.angle_alpha   90.00
_cell.angle_beta   90.00
_cell.angle_gamma   90.00
#
_symmetry.space_group_name_H-M   'P 1'
#
loop_
_entity.id
_entity.type
_entity.pdbx_description
1 polymer ?
#
loop_
_entity_poly.entity_id
_entity_poly.type
_entity_poly.pdbx_seq_one_letter_code
_entity_poly.pdbx_strand_id
1 'polypeptide(L)'
;MALPPDSSSILPVSSLDSPVVPPSPTPPLHRTLRLPKQPQWMQDYVSMPFPDFYSSSHLPYPSCSFAANISAIIEPQTYQKAILDSRWIDAMKQEI
;
A
#
# COMPACT_ATOMS: atom_id res chain seq x y z
N MET A 1 64.79 -28.17 14.81
CA MET A 1 64.37 -28.78 13.52
C MET A 1 62.85 -28.69 13.46
N ALA A 2 62.15 -28.09 12.51
CA ALA A 2 62.45 -27.28 11.32
C ALA A 2 61.18 -26.43 11.03
N LEU A 3 61.32 -25.33 10.27
CA LEU A 3 60.27 -24.41 9.81
C LEU A 3 59.55 -24.94 8.53
N PRO A 4 58.42 -24.31 8.12
CA PRO A 4 57.51 -24.76 7.03
C PRO A 4 57.97 -24.33 5.62
N PRO A 5 57.31 -24.81 4.55
CA PRO A 5 56.39 -23.99 3.74
C PRO A 5 55.18 -24.83 3.21
N ASP A 6 54.08 -24.38 2.59
CA ASP A 6 53.85 -23.41 1.50
C ASP A 6 52.34 -23.07 1.46
N SER A 7 51.96 -21.80 1.34
CA SER A 7 51.58 -21.11 0.10
C SER A 7 50.27 -21.58 -0.56
N SER A 8 49.25 -20.73 -0.37
CA SER A 8 48.37 -20.15 -1.40
C SER A 8 47.57 -21.08 -2.31
N SER A 9 46.24 -21.02 -2.17
CA SER A 9 45.42 -20.72 -3.34
C SER A 9 44.07 -20.13 -2.96
N ILE A 10 44.00 -18.80 -3.06
CA ILE A 10 42.76 -18.04 -3.18
C ILE A 10 42.07 -18.56 -4.44
N LEU A 11 40.94 -19.26 -4.29
CA LEU A 11 40.09 -19.57 -5.43
C LEU A 11 39.23 -18.35 -5.74
N PRO A 12 39.21 -17.88 -7.00
CA PRO A 12 38.41 -16.74 -7.41
C PRO A 12 36.93 -17.08 -7.30
N VAL A 13 36.14 -16.09 -6.90
CA VAL A 13 34.68 -16.13 -6.91
C VAL A 13 34.20 -16.51 -8.32
N SER A 14 33.72 -17.74 -8.48
CA SER A 14 33.02 -18.15 -9.68
C SER A 14 31.65 -17.46 -9.66
N SER A 15 31.55 -16.32 -10.34
CA SER A 15 30.29 -15.78 -10.82
C SER A 15 29.62 -16.83 -11.70
N LEU A 16 28.66 -17.55 -11.13
CA LEU A 16 27.79 -18.45 -11.89
C LEU A 16 26.64 -17.62 -12.48
N ASP A 17 26.84 -17.23 -13.73
CA ASP A 17 25.88 -17.32 -14.84
C ASP A 17 24.40 -17.15 -14.45
N SER A 18 23.93 -15.90 -14.41
CA SER A 18 22.50 -15.62 -14.55
C SER A 18 22.09 -15.93 -15.99
N PRO A 19 21.00 -16.66 -16.24
CA PRO A 19 20.52 -16.88 -17.60
C PRO A 19 20.18 -15.51 -18.21
N VAL A 20 20.83 -15.17 -19.32
CA VAL A 20 20.50 -14.01 -20.15
C VAL A 20 19.11 -14.26 -20.73
N VAL A 21 18.09 -13.80 -20.02
CA VAL A 21 16.73 -13.71 -20.55
C VAL A 21 16.78 -12.75 -21.74
N PRO A 22 16.36 -13.17 -22.95
CA PRO A 22 16.30 -12.25 -24.08
C PRO A 22 15.37 -11.08 -23.73
N PRO A 23 15.74 -9.83 -24.06
CA PRO A 23 14.85 -8.70 -23.80
C PRO A 23 13.55 -8.91 -24.58
N SER A 24 12.45 -9.10 -23.85
CA SER A 24 11.11 -9.09 -24.42
C SER A 24 10.94 -7.79 -25.23
N PRO A 25 10.38 -7.83 -26.45
CA PRO A 25 10.10 -6.61 -27.19
C PRO A 25 9.14 -5.77 -26.36
N THR A 26 9.62 -4.64 -25.86
CA THR A 26 8.79 -3.67 -25.14
C THR A 26 7.72 -3.20 -26.12
N PRO A 27 6.42 -3.30 -25.79
CA PRO A 27 5.39 -2.76 -26.66
C PRO A 27 5.70 -1.27 -26.90
N PRO A 28 5.47 -0.75 -28.12
CA PRO A 28 5.70 0.67 -28.40
C PRO A 28 4.92 1.50 -27.39
N LEU A 29 5.65 2.29 -26.59
CA LEU A 29 5.03 3.19 -25.64
C LEU A 29 4.25 4.25 -26.43
N HIS A 30 2.92 4.15 -26.45
CA HIS A 30 2.03 5.14 -27.05
C HIS A 30 2.08 6.42 -26.20
N ARG A 31 3.09 7.27 -26.45
CA ARG A 31 3.18 8.59 -25.84
C ARG A 31 2.10 9.48 -26.42
N THR A 32 1.03 9.69 -25.67
CA THR A 32 0.01 10.66 -26.04
C THR A 32 0.54 12.07 -25.76
N LEU A 33 0.67 12.91 -26.80
CA LEU A 33 0.92 14.35 -26.66
C LEU A 33 -0.32 15.14 -26.17
N ARG A 34 -1.36 14.42 -25.72
CA ARG A 34 -2.60 15.03 -25.25
C ARG A 34 -2.31 15.67 -23.89
N LEU A 35 -2.63 16.95 -23.76
CA LEU A 35 -2.65 17.59 -22.46
C LEU A 35 -3.66 16.85 -21.56
N PRO A 36 -3.32 16.59 -20.29
CA PRO A 36 -4.25 15.98 -19.35
C PRO A 36 -5.43 16.94 -19.15
N LYS A 37 -6.52 16.69 -19.88
CA LYS A 37 -7.80 17.36 -19.62
C LYS A 37 -8.40 16.71 -18.38
N GLN A 38 -8.74 17.54 -17.40
CA GLN A 38 -9.47 17.08 -16.22
C GLN A 38 -10.73 16.33 -16.67
N PRO A 39 -10.95 15.09 -16.20
CA PRO A 39 -12.12 14.34 -16.58
C PRO A 39 -13.39 15.06 -16.09
N GLN A 40 -14.47 14.97 -16.88
CA GLN A 40 -15.71 15.74 -16.64
C GLN A 40 -16.27 15.54 -15.23
N TRP A 41 -16.20 14.33 -14.69
CA TRP A 41 -16.68 13.99 -13.34
C TRP A 41 -15.96 14.76 -12.23
N MET A 42 -14.75 15.24 -12.49
CA MET A 42 -13.92 15.93 -11.50
C MET A 42 -14.28 17.42 -11.41
N GLN A 43 -15.18 17.92 -12.26
CA GLN A 43 -15.72 19.29 -12.19
C GLN A 43 -16.76 19.44 -11.08
N ASP A 44 -17.46 18.36 -10.75
CA ASP A 44 -18.46 18.34 -9.67
C ASP A 44 -17.80 18.35 -8.28
N TYR A 45 -16.49 18.05 -8.22
CA TYR A 45 -15.65 18.22 -7.03
C TYR A 45 -15.26 19.70 -6.87
N VAL A 46 -16.26 20.57 -6.79
CA VAL A 46 -16.03 21.92 -6.30
C VAL A 46 -15.75 21.76 -4.81
N SER A 47 -14.58 22.23 -4.36
CA SER A 47 -14.24 22.32 -2.94
C SER A 47 -15.25 23.25 -2.27
N MET A 48 -16.39 22.70 -1.85
CA MET A 48 -17.22 23.35 -0.86
C MET A 48 -16.29 23.64 0.33
N PRO A 49 -16.28 24.85 0.88
CA PRO A 49 -15.63 25.07 2.17
C PRO A 49 -16.38 24.18 3.15
N PHE A 50 -15.84 22.98 3.38
CA PHE A 50 -16.27 22.15 4.49
C PHE A 50 -16.03 23.02 5.71
N PRO A 51 -17.08 23.37 6.49
CA PRO A 51 -16.81 23.98 7.78
C PRO A 51 -15.89 23.00 8.51
N ASP A 52 -14.71 23.47 8.93
CA ASP A 52 -13.64 22.66 9.51
C ASP A 52 -14.13 21.79 10.70
N PHE A 53 -15.34 22.05 11.21
CA PHE A 53 -16.00 21.29 12.24
C PHE A 53 -17.49 21.12 11.91
N TYR A 54 -17.90 19.89 11.61
CA TYR A 54 -19.29 19.48 11.82
C TYR A 54 -19.57 19.53 13.32
N SER A 55 -20.10 20.66 13.80
CA SER A 55 -20.46 20.81 15.21
C SER A 55 -21.61 19.87 15.53
N SER A 56 -21.29 18.75 16.20
CA SER A 56 -22.27 17.75 16.66
C SER A 56 -23.10 18.23 17.85
N SER A 57 -23.03 19.53 18.19
CA SER A 57 -23.73 20.16 19.32
C SER A 57 -25.26 20.08 19.23
N HIS A 58 -25.81 19.86 18.04
CA HIS A 58 -27.24 19.71 17.79
C HIS A 58 -27.73 18.25 17.85
N LEU A 59 -26.80 17.27 17.93
CA LEU A 59 -27.17 15.86 17.97
C LEU A 59 -27.50 15.43 19.41
N PRO A 60 -28.51 14.57 19.60
CA PRO A 60 -28.78 13.96 20.90
C PRO A 60 -27.54 13.26 21.46
N TYR A 61 -27.36 13.31 22.78
CA TYR A 61 -26.24 12.66 23.47
C TYR A 61 -25.99 11.19 23.06
N PRO A 62 -27.04 10.34 22.91
CA PRO A 62 -26.84 8.96 22.46
C PRO A 62 -26.16 8.88 21.09
N SER A 63 -26.54 9.73 20.14
CA SER A 63 -25.96 9.78 18.80
C SER A 63 -24.48 10.17 18.82
N CYS A 64 -24.13 11.18 19.61
CA CYS A 64 -22.73 11.58 19.80
C CYS A 64 -21.90 10.47 20.45
N SER A 65 -22.45 9.81 21.48
CA SER A 65 -21.77 8.71 22.17
C SER A 65 -21.55 7.50 21.27
N PHE A 66 -22.53 7.19 20.42
CA PHE A 66 -22.44 6.11 19.44
C PHE A 66 -21.40 6.41 18.36
N ALA A 67 -21.43 7.63 17.79
CA ALA A 67 -20.45 8.05 16.79
C ALA A 67 -19.02 8.03 17.37
N ALA A 68 -18.83 8.57 18.57
CA ALA A 68 -17.54 8.55 19.26
C ALA A 68 -17.04 7.11 19.52
N ASN A 69 -17.95 6.21 19.91
CA ASN A 69 -17.62 4.80 20.13
C ASN A 69 -17.17 4.10 18.83
N ILE A 70 -17.85 4.35 17.71
CA ILE A 70 -17.43 3.81 16.41
C ILE A 70 -16.08 4.38 16.00
N SER A 71 -15.89 5.69 16.12
CA SER A 71 -14.63 6.35 15.75
C SER A 71 -13.45 5.93 16.62
N ALA A 72 -13.69 5.40 17.83
CA ALA A 72 -12.65 4.84 18.69
C ALA A 72 -12.15 3.47 18.23
N ILE A 73 -12.86 2.79 17.31
CA ILE A 73 -12.44 1.49 16.78
C ILE A 73 -11.25 1.71 15.85
N ILE A 74 -10.12 1.06 16.17
CA ILE A 74 -8.90 1.15 15.36
C ILE A 74 -9.02 0.18 14.19
N GLU A 75 -9.02 0.71 12.98
CA GLU A 75 -9.02 -0.11 11.77
C GLU A 75 -7.61 -0.70 11.48
N PRO A 76 -7.53 -1.99 11.10
CA PRO A 76 -6.29 -2.62 10.68
C PRO A 76 -5.82 -2.00 9.36
N GLN A 77 -4.70 -1.30 9.44
CA GLN A 77 -4.11 -0.61 8.28
C GLN A 77 -3.40 -1.55 7.30
N THR A 78 -3.27 -2.84 7.61
CA THR A 78 -2.61 -3.81 6.73
C THR A 78 -3.38 -5.12 6.69
N TYR A 79 -3.27 -5.83 5.57
CA TYR A 79 -3.88 -7.15 5.39
C TYR A 79 -3.47 -8.12 6.50
N GLN A 80 -2.18 -8.15 6.86
CA GLN A 80 -1.65 -9.01 7.92
C GLN A 80 -2.30 -8.73 9.28
N LYS A 81 -2.68 -7.47 9.57
CA LYS A 81 -3.43 -7.13 10.78
C LYS A 81 -4.90 -7.52 10.66
N ALA A 82 -5.50 -7.35 9.48
CA ALA A 82 -6.90 -7.66 9.25
C ALA A 82 -7.22 -9.16 9.35
N ILE A 83 -6.34 -10.05 8.85
CA ILE A 83 -6.53 -11.51 8.92
C ILE A 83 -6.39 -12.09 10.34
N LEU A 84 -5.90 -11.31 11.29
CA LEU A 84 -5.79 -11.70 12.69
C LEU A 84 -6.97 -11.16 13.52
N ASP A 85 -7.70 -10.17 13.01
CA ASP A 85 -8.86 -9.59 13.68
C ASP A 85 -10.12 -10.38 13.30
N SER A 86 -10.70 -11.09 14.29
CA SER A 86 -11.90 -11.89 14.06
C SER A 86 -13.09 -11.07 13.58
N ARG A 87 -13.22 -9.80 13.97
CA ARG A 87 -14.33 -8.94 13.54
C ARG A 87 -14.25 -8.64 12.05
N TRP A 88 -13.04 -8.41 11.55
CA TRP A 88 -12.80 -8.18 10.12
C TRP A 88 -13.04 -9.43 9.29
N ILE A 89 -12.60 -10.59 9.79
CA ILE A 89 -12.87 -11.87 9.15
C ILE A 89 -14.38 -12.14 9.06
N ASP A 90 -15.11 -11.93 10.16
CA ASP A 90 -16.54 -12.17 10.20
C ASP A 90 -17.32 -11.19 9.32
N ALA A 91 -16.96 -9.90 9.34
CA ALA A 91 -17.54 -8.90 8.44
C ALA A 91 -17.31 -9.24 6.96
N MET A 92 -16.09 -9.65 6.60
CA MET A 92 -15.78 -10.08 5.23
C MET A 92 -16.56 -11.33 4.80
N LYS A 93 -16.78 -12.28 5.70
CA LYS A 93 -17.61 -13.46 5.41
C LYS A 93 -19.08 -13.13 5.20
N GLN A 94 -19.58 -12.05 5.80
CA GLN A 94 -20.97 -11.60 5.61
C GLN A 94 -21.20 -10.92 4.26
N GLU A 95 -20.15 -10.41 3.61
CA GLU A 95 -20.23 -9.75 2.31
C GLU A 95 -20.33 -10.74 1.13
N ILE A 96 -19.83 -11.96 1.30
CA ILE A 96 -19.71 -13.01 0.28
C ILE A 96 -20.91 -13.97 0.34
#